data_AF-A0A933T6E8-F1
#
_entry.id   AF-A0A933T6E8-F1
#
_cell.length_a   1.000
_cell.length_b   1.000
_cell.length_c   1.000
_cell.angle_alpha   90.00
_cell.angle_beta   90.00
_cell.angle_gamma   90.00
#
_symmetry.space_group_name_H-M   'P 1'
#
loop_
_entity.id
_entity.type
_entity.pdbx_description
1 polymer ?
#
loop_
_entity_poly.entity_id
_entity_poly.type
_entity_poly.pdbx_seq_one_letter_code
_entity_poly.pdbx_strand_id
1 'polypeptide(L)' 'MAKVKEGDTISIHYTGKLEDGTVFDSSEGGAPLEFKAGGGEFLKGLEDGVIGMEAGDEKTIRIPAEEGYG' A
#
# COMPACT_ATOMS: atom_id res chain seq x y z
N MET A 1 -16.17 9.27 9.05
CA MET A 1 -14.96 9.30 8.20
C MET A 1 -15.05 8.12 7.26
N ALA A 2 -14.62 8.28 6.01
CA ALA A 2 -14.78 7.25 4.99
C ALA A 2 -13.63 6.26 5.09
N LYS A 3 -13.96 4.99 5.31
CA LYS A 3 -13.00 3.88 5.32
C LYS A 3 -12.82 3.36 3.90
N VAL A 4 -11.58 3.04 3.54
CA VAL A 4 -11.25 2.38 2.28
C VAL A 4 -11.95 1.03 2.22
N LYS A 5 -12.57 0.73 1.07
CA LYS A 5 -13.26 -0.54 0.80
C LYS A 5 -12.70 -1.19 -0.45
N GLU A 6 -13.02 -2.46 -0.62
CA GLU A 6 -12.71 -3.18 -1.86
C GLU A 6 -13.39 -2.47 -3.04
N GLY A 7 -12.60 -2.14 -4.05
CA GLY A 7 -13.00 -1.40 -5.24
C GLY A 7 -12.80 0.12 -5.18
N ASP A 8 -12.47 0.69 -4.01
CA ASP A 8 -12.15 2.12 -3.90
C ASP A 8 -10.79 2.43 -4.54
N THR A 9 -10.72 3.58 -5.22
CA THR A 9 -9.45 4.10 -5.74
C THR A 9 -8.84 5.01 -4.69
N ILE A 10 -7.61 4.70 -4.27
CA ILE A 10 -6.90 5.46 -3.24
C ILE A 10 -5.54 5.90 -3.77
N SER A 11 -5.08 7.04 -3.25
CA SER A 11 -3.75 7.56 -3.52
C SER A 11 -2.97 7.60 -2.21
N ILE A 12 -1.85 6.90 -2.13
CA ILE A 12 -1.03 6.85 -0.91
C ILE A 12 0.44 7.16 -1.21
N HIS A 13 1.11 7.75 -0.23
CA HIS A 13 2.57 7.71 -0.18
C HIS A 13 2.98 6.44 0.57
N TYR A 14 3.91 5.69 -0.01
CA TYR A 14 4.46 4.48 0.60
C TYR A 14 5.98 4.53 0.58
N THR A 15 6.57 3.78 1.50
CA THR A 15 8.01 3.50 1.51
C THR A 15 8.20 2.00 1.60
N GLY A 16 8.62 1.39 0.50
CA GLY A 16 8.97 -0.03 0.41
C GLY A 16 10.36 -0.28 0.99
N LYS A 17 10.42 -1.03 2.09
CA LYS A 17 11.68 -1.45 2.71
C LYS A 17 11.74 -2.97 2.79
N LEU A 18 12.91 -3.53 2.52
CA LEU A 18 13.22 -4.94 2.77
C LEU A 18 13.36 -5.19 4.27
N GLU A 19 13.29 -6.45 4.70
CA GLU A 19 13.47 -6.84 6.10
C GLU A 19 14.84 -6.43 6.67
N ASP A 20 15.85 -6.33 5.80
CA ASP A 20 17.20 -5.84 6.14
C ASP A 20 17.25 -4.31 6.36
N GLY A 21 16.14 -3.59 6.15
CA GLY A 21 16.03 -2.14 6.28
C GLY A 21 16.40 -1.36 5.01
N THR A 22 16.83 -2.05 3.95
CA THR A 22 17.11 -1.45 2.65
C THR A 22 15.83 -0.93 2.01
N VAL A 23 15.76 0.37 1.74
CA VAL A 23 14.65 0.97 0.99
C VAL A 23 14.81 0.63 -0.48
N PHE A 24 13.87 -0.12 -1.05
CA PHE A 24 13.90 -0.47 -2.47
C PHE A 24 13.07 0.51 -3.31
N ASP A 25 12.03 1.10 -2.71
CA ASP A 25 11.14 2.04 -3.39
C ASP A 25 10.53 3.02 -2.39
N SER A 26 10.27 4.27 -2.82
CA SER A 26 9.64 5.27 -1.97
C SER A 26 8.93 6.32 -2.81
N SER A 27 7.65 6.55 -2.49
CA SER A 27 6.84 7.65 -3.03
C SER A 27 6.97 8.94 -2.19
N GLU A 28 7.66 8.89 -1.05
CA GLU A 28 7.92 10.07 -0.20
C GLU A 28 8.71 11.13 -0.99
N GLY A 29 8.13 12.33 -1.14
CA GLY A 29 8.71 13.43 -1.92
C GLY A 29 8.44 13.38 -3.44
N GLY A 30 7.75 12.34 -3.92
CA GLY A 30 7.32 12.19 -5.31
C GLY A 30 5.80 12.32 -5.49
N ALA A 31 5.28 11.72 -6.57
CA ALA A 31 3.84 11.59 -6.76
C ALA A 31 3.27 10.46 -5.88
N PRO A 32 2.05 10.60 -5.32
CA PRO A 32 1.39 9.52 -4.62
C PRO A 32 1.07 8.38 -5.60
N LEU A 33 1.13 7.15 -5.10
CA LEU A 33 0.74 5.99 -5.88
C LEU A 33 -0.78 5.82 -5.81
N GLU A 34 -1.42 5.88 -6.96
CA GLU A 34 -2.85 5.62 -7.10
C GLU A 34 -3.08 4.17 -7.52
N PHE A 35 -3.89 3.45 -6.74
CA PHE A 35 -4.32 2.11 -7.07
C PHE A 35 -5.70 1.81 -6.50
N LYS A 36 -6.32 0.73 -6.99
CA LYS A 36 -7.62 0.27 -6.53
C LYS A 36 -7.44 -0.75 -5.42
N ALA A 37 -8.04 -0.51 -4.26
CA ALA A 37 -7.94 -1.42 -3.13
C ALA A 37 -8.73 -2.70 -3.39
N GLY A 38 -8.09 -3.86 -3.20
CA GLY A 38 -8.68 -5.18 -3.40
C GLY A 38 -9.14 -5.48 -4.84
N GLY A 39 -8.54 -4.80 -5.83
CA GLY A 39 -8.77 -5.10 -7.25
C GLY A 39 -7.98 -6.30 -7.76
N GLY A 40 -6.92 -6.71 -7.05
CA GLY A 40 -5.99 -7.74 -7.50
C GLY A 40 -5.16 -7.29 -8.72
N GLU A 41 -5.15 -5.98 -8.99
CA GLU A 41 -4.40 -5.35 -10.08
C GLU A 41 -2.98 -4.96 -9.64
N PHE A 42 -2.71 -4.96 -8.34
CA PHE A 42 -1.43 -4.53 -7.78
C PHE A 42 -0.89 -5.56 -6.77
N LEU A 43 -0.34 -5.09 -5.66
CA LEU A 43 0.17 -5.91 -4.57
C LEU A 43 -0.98 -6.30 -3.65
N LYS A 44 -1.41 -7.56 -3.71
CA LYS A 44 -2.51 -8.07 -2.89
C LYS A 44 -2.32 -7.77 -1.39
N GLY A 45 -1.08 -7.88 -0.88
CA GLY A 45 -0.79 -7.53 0.52
C GLY A 45 -0.92 -6.04 0.83
N LEU A 46 -0.61 -5.16 -0.13
CA LEU A 46 -0.79 -3.72 0.03
C LEU A 46 -2.27 -3.36 -0.07
N GLU A 47 -2.94 -3.88 -1.09
CA GLU A 47 -4.35 -3.72 -1.37
C GLU A 47 -5.22 -4.13 -0.18
N ASP A 48 -4.97 -5.31 0.40
CA ASP A 48 -5.68 -5.78 1.60
C ASP A 48 -5.29 -4.97 2.84
N GLY A 49 -4.01 -4.59 2.93
CA GLY A 49 -3.50 -3.77 4.02
C GLY A 49 -4.12 -2.38 4.10
N VAL A 50 -4.54 -1.79 2.98
CA VAL A 50 -5.21 -0.47 3.01
C VAL A 50 -6.72 -0.56 3.28
N ILE A 51 -7.33 -1.74 3.17
CA ILE A 51 -8.75 -1.91 3.48
C ILE A 51 -9.02 -1.53 4.94
N GLY A 52 -10.02 -0.68 5.14
CA GLY A 52 -10.40 -0.19 6.46
C GLY A 52 -9.57 0.99 6.97
N MET A 53 -8.51 1.42 6.25
CA MET A 53 -7.81 2.68 6.57
C MET A 53 -8.67 3.90 6.28
N GLU A 54 -8.32 5.02 6.88
CA GLU A 54 -8.97 6.31 6.69
C GLU A 54 -7.97 7.32 6.12
N ALA A 55 -8.46 8.38 5.46
CA ALA A 55 -7.57 9.38 4.89
C ALA A 55 -6.75 10.08 5.98
N GLY A 56 -5.41 9.97 5.87
CA GLY A 56 -4.46 10.49 6.86
C GLY A 56 -3.98 9.45 7.87
N ASP A 57 -4.49 8.21 7.84
CA ASP A 57 -3.90 7.11 8.61
C ASP A 57 -2.55 6.69 8.04
N GLU A 58 -1.62 6.36 8.93
CA GLU A 58 -0.35 5.74 8.60
C GLU A 58 -0.28 4.38 9.28
N LYS A 59 0.03 3.33 8.51
CA LYS A 59 0.29 2.01 9.08
C LYS A 59 1.43 1.31 8.36
N THR A 60 2.16 0.49 9.10
CA THR A 60 3.18 -0.40 8.54
C THR A 60 2.55 -1.74 8.21
N ILE A 61 2.59 -2.14 6.94
CA ILE A 61 2.13 -3.46 6.47
C ILE A 61 3.36 -4.28 6.14
N ARG A 62 3.46 -5.48 6.72
CA ARG A 62 4.46 -6.47 6.31
C ARG A 62 3.84 -7.33 5.23
N ILE A 63 4.34 -7.20 4.01
CA ILE A 63 3.89 -7.95 2.85
C ILE A 63 4.93 -9.04 2.59
N PRO A 64 4.57 -10.33 2.64
CA PRO A 64 5.48 -11.41 2.28
C PRO A 64 5.83 -11.31 0.79
N ALA A 65 7.02 -11.75 0.39
CA ALA A 65 7.49 -11.63 -1.00
C ALA A 65 6.52 -12.26 -2.01
N GLU A 66 5.88 -13.37 -1.64
CA GLU A 66 4.84 -14.06 -2.42
C GLU A 66 3.58 -13.23 -2.69
N GLU A 67 3.21 -12.30 -1.80
CA GLU A 67 2.13 -11.31 -2.01
C GLU A 67 2.67 -9.93 -2.39
N GLY A 68 3.99 -9.90 -2.62
CA GLY A 68 4.87 -8.78 -2.87
C GLY A 68 5.31 -8.73 -4.33
N TYR A 69 6.63 -8.58 -4.51
CA TYR A 69 7.28 -8.57 -5.81
C TYR A 69 7.90 -9.93 -6.23
N GLY A 70 7.66 -10.99 -5.46
CA GLY A 70 8.27 -12.32 -5.66
C GLY A 70 9.56 -12.51 -4.88
#